data_AF-A0ABC9Z2Y3-F1
#
_entry.id   AF-A0ABC9Z2Y3-F1
#
_cell.length_a   1.000
_cell.length_b   1.000
_cell.length_c   1.000
_cell.angle_alpha   90.00
_cell.angle_beta   90.00
_cell.angle_gamma   90.00
#
_symmetry.space_group_name_H-M   'P 1'
#
loop_
_entity.id
_entity.type
_entity.pdbx_description
1 polymer ?
#
loop_
_entity_poly.entity_id
_entity_poly.type
_entity_poly.pdbx_seq_one_letter_code
_entity_poly.pdbx_strand_id
1 'polypeptide(L)'
;MHQLLPQVAHQIAQAQAEARGSQIREAAYQQDWASQHDVATPARVSCPTCNSPTTGGRFCSSCGTALSLQTTCQGCNHQIPAGAAFCTNCGRPQ
;
A
#
# COMPACT_ATOMS: atom_id res chain seq x y z
N MET A 1 39.72 -14.32 28.04
CA MET A 1 38.50 -13.92 27.31
C MET A 1 38.67 -12.44 26.96
N HIS A 2 39.03 -12.12 25.72
CA HIS A 2 39.19 -10.71 25.31
C HIS A 2 37.81 -10.09 25.16
N GLN A 3 37.43 -9.29 26.15
CA GLN A 3 36.18 -8.54 26.16
C GLN A 3 36.25 -7.51 25.03
N LEU A 4 35.30 -7.59 24.08
CA LEU A 4 35.20 -6.62 22.99
C LEU A 4 35.02 -5.22 23.57
N LEU A 5 35.71 -4.24 22.97
CA LEU A 5 35.51 -2.83 23.30
C LEU A 5 34.03 -2.48 23.09
N PRO A 6 33.40 -1.73 24.00
CA PRO A 6 31.97 -1.41 23.91
C PRO A 6 31.55 -0.75 22.58
N GLN A 7 32.44 0.06 21.99
CA GLN A 7 32.21 0.70 20.69
C GLN A 7 32.14 -0.32 19.56
N VAL A 8 33.00 -1.34 19.58
CA VAL A 8 33.00 -2.42 18.58
C VAL A 8 31.74 -3.28 18.72
N ALA A 9 31.31 -3.56 19.96
CA ALA A 9 30.05 -4.28 20.20
C ALA A 9 28.83 -3.51 19.67
N HIS A 10 28.80 -2.18 19.81
CA HIS A 10 27.74 -1.33 19.25
C HIS A 10 27.73 -1.36 17.72
N GLN A 11 28.90 -1.23 17.08
CA GLN A 11 29.01 -1.31 15.62
C GLN A 11 28.52 -2.67 15.08
N ILE A 12 28.87 -3.77 15.78
CA ILE A 12 28.39 -5.10 15.42
C ILE A 12 26.86 -5.19 15.56
N ALA A 13 26.29 -4.66 16.65
CA ALA A 13 24.84 -4.67 16.86
C ALA A 13 24.10 -3.89 15.76
N GLN A 14 24.63 -2.74 15.35
CA GLN A 14 24.09 -1.95 14.24
C GLN A 14 24.14 -2.72 12.92
N ALA A 15 25.32 -3.27 12.57
CA ALA A 15 25.49 -4.05 11.35
C ALA A 15 24.56 -5.28 11.29
N GLN A 16 24.36 -5.95 12.42
CA GLN A 16 23.42 -7.08 12.51
C GLN A 16 21.97 -6.65 12.31
N ALA A 17 21.54 -5.51 12.85
CA ALA A 17 20.18 -5.00 12.66
C ALA A 17 19.92 -4.64 11.19
N GLU A 18 20.88 -3.98 10.54
CA GLU A 18 20.83 -3.65 9.11
C GLU A 18 20.75 -4.92 8.24
N ALA A 19 21.64 -5.88 8.48
CA ALA A 19 21.69 -7.14 7.74
C ALA A 19 20.39 -7.95 7.87
N ARG A 20 19.79 -7.97 9.05
CA ARG A 20 18.47 -8.62 9.25
C ARG A 20 17.39 -7.94 8.43
N GLY A 21 17.36 -6.61 8.41
CA GLY A 21 16.40 -5.84 7.60
C GLY A 21 16.55 -6.09 6.10
N SER A 22 17.79 -6.15 5.59
CA SER A 22 18.05 -6.46 4.19
C SER A 22 17.63 -7.88 3.83
N GLN A 23 17.95 -8.86 4.68
CA GLN A 23 17.56 -10.27 4.48
C GLN A 23 16.03 -10.44 4.45
N ILE A 24 15.30 -9.78 5.35
CA ILE A 24 13.82 -9.82 5.36
C ILE A 24 13.27 -9.25 4.04
N ARG A 25 13.82 -8.13 3.58
CA ARG A 25 13.36 -7.50 2.33
C ARG A 25 13.65 -8.40 1.13
N GLU A 26 14.83 -9.00 1.06
CA GLU A 26 15.20 -9.94 0.01
C GLU A 26 14.28 -11.17 0.01
N ALA A 27 14.01 -11.75 1.19
CA ALA A 27 13.06 -12.86 1.32
C ALA A 27 11.66 -12.47 0.84
N ALA A 28 11.19 -11.27 1.18
CA ALA A 28 9.92 -10.75 0.68
C ALA A 28 9.92 -10.61 -0.85
N TYR A 29 11.02 -10.17 -1.48
CA TYR A 29 11.08 -10.09 -2.95
C TYR A 29 11.07 -11.45 -3.65
N GLN A 30 11.65 -12.48 -3.03
CA GLN A 30 11.69 -13.84 -3.60
C GLN A 30 10.35 -14.59 -3.48
N GLN A 31 9.44 -14.12 -2.64
CA GLN A 31 8.12 -14.71 -2.52
C GLN A 31 7.27 -14.43 -3.77
N ASP A 32 6.64 -15.46 -4.32
CA ASP A 32 5.64 -15.31 -5.38
C ASP A 32 4.30 -14.82 -4.81
N TRP A 33 4.19 -13.50 -4.69
CA TRP A 33 2.96 -12.81 -4.28
C TRP A 33 1.84 -12.95 -5.31
N ALA A 34 2.16 -13.26 -6.57
CA ALA A 34 1.21 -13.35 -7.67
C ALA A 34 0.54 -14.72 -7.77
N SER A 35 1.02 -15.74 -7.06
CA SER A 35 0.46 -17.10 -7.07
C SER A 35 -1.06 -17.19 -6.80
N GLN A 36 -1.62 -16.25 -6.03
CA GLN A 36 -3.06 -16.17 -5.74
C GLN A 36 -3.84 -15.21 -6.67
N HIS A 37 -3.17 -14.58 -7.63
CA HIS A 37 -3.74 -13.59 -8.52
C HIS A 37 -3.68 -14.07 -9.98
N ASP A 38 -4.79 -13.93 -10.70
CA ASP A 38 -4.78 -14.16 -12.14
C ASP A 38 -4.05 -13.00 -12.84
N VAL A 39 -2.77 -13.25 -13.16
CA VAL A 39 -1.93 -12.34 -13.93
C VAL A 39 -2.01 -12.57 -15.45
N ALA A 40 -2.68 -13.64 -15.88
CA ALA A 40 -2.85 -13.95 -17.29
C ALA A 40 -3.97 -13.09 -17.91
N THR A 41 -4.99 -12.75 -17.13
CA THR A 41 -6.07 -11.86 -17.57
C THR A 41 -5.68 -10.39 -17.40
N PRO A 42 -5.68 -9.57 -18.47
CA PRO A 42 -5.44 -8.14 -18.34
C PRO A 42 -6.48 -7.49 -17.43
N ALA A 43 -6.05 -6.95 -16.29
CA ALA A 43 -6.92 -6.19 -15.40
C ALA A 43 -7.44 -4.95 -16.14
N ARG A 44 -8.74 -4.94 -16.46
CA ARG A 44 -9.44 -3.79 -17.03
C ARG A 44 -10.37 -3.23 -15.97
N VAL A 45 -10.11 -2.00 -15.55
CA VAL A 45 -11.08 -1.24 -14.76
C VAL A 45 -12.02 -0.59 -15.78
N SER A 46 -13.33 -0.76 -15.60
CA SER A 46 -14.35 -0.09 -16.42
C SER A 46 -15.01 1.04 -15.65
N CYS A 47 -15.35 2.12 -16.34
CA CYS A 47 -16.13 3.20 -15.75
C CYS A 47 -17.53 2.68 -15.36
N PRO A 48 -18.01 2.88 -14.11
CA PRO A 48 -19.31 2.39 -13.69
C PRO A 48 -20.50 3.12 -14.34
N THR A 49 -20.25 4.25 -15.00
CA THR A 49 -21.30 5.08 -15.61
C THR A 49 -21.45 4.87 -17.11
N CYS A 50 -20.34 4.78 -17.86
CA CYS A 50 -20.39 4.64 -19.33
C CYS A 50 -19.76 3.34 -19.84
N ASN A 51 -19.28 2.46 -18.95
CA ASN A 51 -18.62 1.19 -19.25
C ASN A 51 -17.37 1.29 -20.15
N SER A 52 -16.85 2.49 -20.40
CA SER A 52 -15.60 2.68 -21.13
C SER A 52 -14.41 2.22 -20.29
N PRO A 53 -13.37 1.61 -20.90
CA PRO A 53 -12.17 1.18 -20.18
C PRO A 53 -11.45 2.39 -19.57
N THR A 54 -10.97 2.25 -18.34
CA THR A 54 -10.22 3.28 -17.62
C THR A 54 -8.87 2.75 -17.13
N THR A 55 -7.87 3.62 -17.13
CA THR A 55 -6.49 3.36 -16.70
C THR A 55 -6.21 3.85 -15.27
N GLY A 56 -7.24 4.13 -14.47
CA GLY A 56 -7.07 4.46 -13.04
C GLY A 56 -6.86 5.96 -12.74
N GLY A 57 -7.53 6.84 -13.48
CA GLY A 57 -7.54 8.29 -13.20
C GLY A 57 -8.61 8.71 -12.19
N ARG A 58 -8.55 9.97 -11.73
CA ARG A 58 -9.57 10.55 -10.84
C ARG A 58 -10.93 10.76 -11.54
N PHE A 59 -10.93 10.88 -12.86
CA PHE A 59 -12.11 11.04 -13.73
C PHE A 59 -12.00 10.12 -14.96
N CYS A 60 -13.14 9.72 -15.52
CA CYS A 60 -13.24 8.96 -16.76
C CYS A 60 -12.91 9.87 -17.96
N SER A 61 -12.00 9.43 -18.83
CA SER A 61 -11.63 10.17 -20.04
C SER A 61 -12.73 10.22 -21.11
N SER A 62 -13.69 9.30 -21.07
CA SER A 62 -14.77 9.22 -22.06
C SER A 62 -16.02 10.01 -21.67
N CYS A 63 -16.42 9.97 -20.40
CA CYS A 63 -17.66 10.62 -19.93
C CYS A 63 -17.45 11.67 -18.84
N GLY A 64 -16.23 11.86 -18.33
CA GLY A 64 -15.92 12.85 -17.30
C GLY A 64 -16.33 12.49 -15.88
N THR A 65 -17.05 11.37 -15.66
CA THR A 65 -17.48 10.97 -14.30
C THR A 65 -16.28 10.70 -13.40
N ALA A 66 -16.34 11.20 -12.17
CA ALA A 66 -15.34 10.90 -11.16
C ALA A 66 -15.26 9.38 -10.90
N LEU A 67 -14.08 8.81 -11.07
CA LEU A 67 -13.77 7.42 -10.76
C LEU A 67 -13.23 7.26 -9.32
N SER A 68 -13.14 8.38 -8.60
CA SER A 68 -12.89 8.42 -7.15
C SER A 68 -13.87 7.50 -6.44
N LEU A 69 -13.39 6.33 -6.02
CA LEU A 69 -14.09 5.50 -5.04
C LEU A 69 -14.22 6.33 -3.76
N GLN A 70 -15.45 6.75 -3.46
CA GLN A 70 -15.80 7.34 -2.17
C GLN A 70 -16.32 6.21 -1.28
N THR A 71 -15.95 6.23 -0.01
CA THR A 71 -16.53 5.37 1.02
C THR A 71 -17.16 6.23 2.11
N THR A 72 -17.92 5.59 2.98
CA THR A 72 -18.59 6.25 4.10
C THR A 72 -17.76 6.06 5.36
N CYS A 73 -17.50 7.13 6.09
CA CYS A 73 -16.77 7.07 7.34
C CYS A 73 -17.51 6.22 8.38
N GLN A 74 -16.84 5.21 8.96
CA GLN A 74 -17.44 4.27 9.93
C GLN A 74 -17.80 4.94 11.27
N GLY A 75 -17.29 6.15 11.52
CA GLY A 75 -17.52 6.88 12.78
C GLY A 75 -18.57 7.99 12.71
N CYS A 76 -18.70 8.68 11.58
CA CYS A 76 -19.58 9.84 11.46
C CYS A 76 -20.42 9.87 10.17
N ASN A 77 -20.33 8.84 9.34
CA ASN A 77 -21.01 8.71 8.04
C ASN A 77 -20.68 9.80 7.00
N HIS A 78 -19.65 10.61 7.23
CA HIS A 78 -19.18 11.56 6.23
C HIS A 78 -18.53 10.83 5.04
N GLN A 79 -18.73 11.35 3.85
CA GLN A 79 -18.16 10.77 2.64
C GLN A 79 -16.67 11.11 2.54
N ILE A 80 -15.84 10.08 2.38
CA ILE A 80 -14.38 10.19 2.40
C ILE A 80 -13.78 9.46 1.18
N PRO A 81 -12.57 9.84 0.74
CA PRO A 81 -11.86 9.07 -0.26
C PRO A 81 -11.64 7.61 0.21
N ALA A 82 -11.89 6.63 -0.66
CA ALA A 82 -11.57 5.24 -0.36
C ALA A 82 -10.06 5.09 -0.11
N GLY A 83 -9.70 4.35 0.95
CA GLY A 83 -8.31 4.21 1.39
C GLY A 83 -7.75 5.40 2.17
N ALA A 84 -8.57 6.39 2.54
CA ALA A 84 -8.13 7.43 3.48
C ALA A 84 -7.73 6.81 4.81
N ALA A 85 -6.54 7.12 5.35
CA ALA A 85 -6.10 6.57 6.64
C ALA A 85 -6.91 7.15 7.82
N PHE A 86 -7.42 8.38 7.68
CA PHE A 86 -8.20 9.08 8.69
C PHE A 86 -9.35 9.87 8.04
N CYS A 87 -10.46 10.04 8.77
CA CYS A 87 -11.57 10.86 8.33
C CYS A 87 -11.21 12.35 8.46
N THR A 88 -11.33 13.10 7.37
CA THR A 88 -11.12 14.57 7.34
C THR A 88 -12.18 15.36 8.09
N ASN A 89 -13.31 14.73 8.45
CA ASN A 89 -14.40 15.36 9.20
C ASN A 89 -14.32 15.09 10.71
N CYS A 90 -14.05 13.85 11.13
CA CYS A 90 -14.07 13.46 12.56
C CYS A 90 -12.74 12.95 13.12
N GLY A 91 -11.68 12.86 12.29
CA GLY A 91 -10.33 12.46 12.71
C GLY A 91 -10.13 10.98 13.03
N ARG A 92 -11.19 10.15 12.99
CA ARG A 92 -11.09 8.71 13.28
C ARG A 92 -10.34 7.96 12.17
N PRO A 93 -9.54 6.93 12.51
CA PRO A 93 -8.98 6.03 11.51
C PRO A 93 -10.09 5.30 10.74
N GLN A 94 -9.85 4.99 9.46
CA GLN A 94 -10.82 4.43 8.51
C GLN A 94 -10.37 3.11 7.91
#